data_AF-A0A094I8N4-F1
#
_entry.id   AF-A0A094I8N4-F1
#
_cell.length_a   1.000
_cell.length_b   1.000
_cell.length_c   1.000
_cell.angle_alpha   90.00
_cell.angle_beta   90.00
_cell.angle_gamma   90.00
#
_symmetry.space_group_name_H-M   'P 1'
#
loop_
_entity.id
_entity.type
_entity.pdbx_description
1 polymer ?
#
loop_
_entity_poly.entity_id
_entity_poly.type
_entity_poly.pdbx_seq_one_letter_code
_entity_poly.pdbx_strand_id
1 'polypeptide(L)'
;MSKIWNALDDALSWDTPGTSNSEVDQDQGHDSNYGIIVSSTSSSAVSSAQRLIVSSMGSSSSAASTEAKSSTPAQVVEWLFALSCQFVAQVAPPGTEDSLPLVHFVGVLGIHSYNLVYRSAFAFTPSVAGLLWVCRLLMLEYALPLRHYDHINWPSQGSYDDQLVQLQYVQRKFLCCGSFHPAAYLFEVLVTGQRIAYKEGRRTNISWSKDKEVLVLYNERVTMSAFWQMVWSSVQKCSNLLTEAMFGWAPPAIDLLALHDDLTENRPGWSFLKEPGNHLEHSFQHLQRQAFTAEHLMVGGKWSLQRCQKYFSQVEDLKKHLLNCIHFTGGLPGRATEVTIVKWCNTRKTMRNVFFYHRRAIIIFEYLKTRATTNHSFYVVRVLPLVVTQMLFQYLTWIRPFCDALTHQLQLGQTTLQNHYLFTSGDQLYTSQTLSKTISQLSRNAKAGLLTVATYRQAAISIAKTHIPSIPASFNLNHPINENDTYLCIARQTGHSIQTLRSDYGRDRAYPCQLQPELMSQYERTSKDWHQWLRLEKLDRELQDITKSRKVKTEVEMKRKRAVSDSQPIETIVAKQPCVHKGQATDSEQVLVPRHVLDALLVVAEYFKGANVQTEA
;
A
#
# COMPACT_ATOMS: atom_id res chain seq x y z
N MET A 1 17.65 -17.23 -10.70
CA MET A 1 16.27 -17.27 -10.18
C MET A 1 15.25 -16.61 -11.11
N SER A 2 15.11 -15.28 -11.22
CA SER A 2 14.11 -14.65 -12.13
C SER A 2 14.26 -15.03 -13.62
N LYS A 3 15.48 -15.19 -14.12
CA LYS A 3 15.73 -15.68 -15.50
C LYS A 3 15.36 -17.16 -15.71
N ILE A 4 15.34 -17.96 -14.65
CA ILE A 4 14.98 -19.39 -14.68
C ILE A 4 13.45 -19.53 -14.64
N TRP A 5 12.76 -18.63 -13.94
CA TRP A 5 11.30 -18.56 -13.93
C TRP A 5 10.72 -18.15 -15.29
N ASN A 6 11.31 -17.16 -15.97
CA ASN A 6 10.84 -16.75 -17.31
C ASN A 6 11.04 -17.85 -18.36
N ALA A 7 12.14 -18.59 -18.30
CA ALA A 7 12.40 -19.71 -19.21
C ALA A 7 11.41 -20.88 -19.04
N LEU A 8 10.80 -21.01 -17.86
CA LEU A 8 9.81 -22.06 -17.57
C LEU A 8 8.41 -21.69 -18.10
N ASP A 9 8.07 -20.39 -18.09
CA ASP A 9 6.80 -19.87 -18.64
C ASP A 9 6.85 -19.79 -20.18
N ASP A 10 8.00 -19.41 -20.77
CA ASP A 10 8.18 -19.34 -22.24
C ASP A 10 8.05 -20.73 -22.90
N ALA A 11 8.51 -21.79 -22.21
CA ALA A 11 8.45 -23.17 -22.70
C ALA A 11 7.05 -23.82 -22.63
N LEU A 12 6.05 -23.14 -22.03
CA LEU A 12 4.67 -23.61 -21.91
C LEU A 12 3.70 -22.84 -22.82
N SER A 13 4.19 -21.91 -23.64
CA SER A 13 3.39 -21.24 -24.67
C SER A 13 3.20 -22.17 -25.88
N TRP A 14 1.94 -22.41 -26.26
CA TRP A 14 1.61 -23.07 -27.52
C TRP A 14 1.31 -22.02 -28.58
N ASP A 15 2.05 -22.05 -29.68
CA ASP A 15 1.62 -21.49 -30.97
C ASP A 15 0.48 -22.36 -31.53
N THR A 16 -0.71 -21.79 -31.68
CA THR A 16 -1.75 -22.35 -32.56
C THR A 16 -1.69 -21.65 -33.92
N PRO A 17 -1.55 -22.38 -35.04
CA PRO A 17 -1.56 -21.77 -36.37
C PRO A 17 -3.00 -21.48 -36.82
N GLY A 18 -3.24 -20.23 -37.21
CA GLY A 18 -4.19 -19.81 -38.25
C GLY A 18 -5.68 -20.17 -38.09
N THR A 19 -6.44 -19.25 -37.49
CA THR A 19 -7.80 -18.92 -37.98
C THR A 19 -8.00 -17.42 -37.94
N SER A 20 -8.26 -16.86 -39.11
CA SER A 20 -8.55 -15.46 -39.37
C SER A 20 -9.94 -15.04 -38.84
N ASN A 21 -9.97 -13.79 -38.39
CA ASN A 21 -11.10 -12.86 -38.29
C ASN A 21 -11.95 -12.83 -37.01
N SER A 22 -11.69 -11.73 -36.27
CA SER A 22 -12.65 -10.76 -35.74
C SER A 22 -13.68 -11.26 -34.73
N GLU A 23 -13.30 -11.24 -33.45
CA GLU A 23 -14.24 -11.00 -32.35
C GLU A 23 -13.51 -10.42 -31.14
N VAL A 24 -13.67 -9.11 -30.96
CA VAL A 24 -13.53 -8.27 -29.76
C VAL A 24 -12.86 -8.92 -28.53
N ASP A 25 -11.55 -8.68 -28.37
CA ASP A 25 -10.82 -8.93 -27.13
C ASP A 25 -11.28 -7.97 -26.02
N GLN A 26 -12.17 -8.45 -25.15
CA GLN A 26 -12.46 -7.81 -23.87
C GLN A 26 -11.43 -8.26 -22.84
N ASP A 27 -10.45 -7.39 -22.61
CA ASP A 27 -9.42 -7.51 -21.58
C ASP A 27 -10.06 -7.47 -20.17
N GLN A 28 -10.26 -8.66 -19.57
CA GLN A 28 -10.61 -8.78 -18.15
C GLN A 28 -9.43 -9.38 -17.39
N GLY A 29 -8.84 -8.56 -16.51
CA GLY A 29 -7.68 -8.88 -15.70
C GLY A 29 -7.78 -10.23 -14.99
N HIS A 30 -7.02 -11.20 -15.49
CA HIS A 30 -6.84 -12.49 -14.87
C HIS A 30 -6.06 -12.36 -13.54
N ASP A 31 -6.77 -12.65 -12.44
CA ASP A 31 -6.23 -12.79 -11.10
C ASP A 31 -5.70 -14.21 -10.88
N SER A 32 -4.40 -14.44 -11.07
CA SER A 32 -3.68 -15.62 -10.57
C SER A 32 -2.60 -15.20 -9.56
N ASN A 33 -3.02 -14.60 -8.45
CA ASN A 33 -2.14 -14.29 -7.33
C ASN A 33 -2.19 -15.43 -6.30
N TYR A 34 -1.57 -16.57 -6.62
CA TYR A 34 -1.28 -17.64 -5.65
C TYR A 34 -0.10 -17.25 -4.77
N GLY A 35 -0.31 -16.24 -3.92
CA GLY A 35 0.58 -15.92 -2.82
C GLY A 35 0.07 -16.60 -1.55
N ILE A 36 0.58 -17.79 -1.23
CA ILE A 36 0.38 -18.39 0.08
C ILE A 36 1.06 -17.49 1.12
N ILE A 37 0.28 -16.99 2.07
CA ILE A 37 0.78 -16.37 3.28
C ILE A 37 1.46 -17.48 4.08
N VAL A 38 2.80 -17.52 4.07
CA VAL A 38 3.57 -18.34 5.00
C VAL A 38 3.37 -17.72 6.39
N SER A 39 2.33 -18.17 7.10
CA SER A 39 2.22 -17.89 8.54
C SER A 39 3.38 -18.59 9.25
N SER A 40 4.00 -17.89 10.19
CA SER A 40 5.06 -18.36 11.07
C SER A 40 4.60 -19.50 12.00
N THR A 41 4.34 -20.69 11.45
CA THR A 41 3.91 -21.90 12.18
C THR A 41 4.91 -23.06 12.06
N SER A 42 6.08 -22.84 11.45
CA SER A 42 7.09 -23.89 11.23
C SER A 42 7.54 -24.58 12.52
N SER A 43 7.58 -23.87 13.65
CA SER A 43 7.94 -24.46 14.95
C SER A 43 6.85 -25.36 15.54
N SER A 44 5.57 -25.01 15.45
CA SER A 44 4.49 -25.81 16.08
C SER A 44 4.08 -27.03 15.24
N ALA A 45 4.25 -26.97 13.92
CA ALA A 45 3.96 -28.09 13.03
C ALA A 45 4.93 -29.25 13.23
N VAL A 46 6.24 -28.95 13.40
CA VAL A 46 7.27 -29.96 13.68
C VAL A 46 7.01 -30.63 15.04
N SER A 47 6.69 -29.85 16.09
CA SER A 47 6.36 -30.40 17.41
C SER A 47 5.04 -31.19 17.45
N SER A 48 4.12 -30.93 16.51
CA SER A 48 2.85 -31.66 16.42
C SER A 48 3.00 -32.96 15.62
N ALA A 49 3.79 -32.96 14.55
CA ALA A 49 4.17 -34.17 13.83
C ALA A 49 4.96 -35.14 14.74
N GLN A 50 5.90 -34.60 15.54
CA GLN A 50 6.69 -35.40 16.48
C GLN A 50 5.81 -36.04 17.58
N ARG A 51 4.79 -35.33 18.08
CA ARG A 51 3.83 -35.89 19.04
C ARG A 51 2.94 -36.99 18.45
N LEU A 52 2.51 -36.83 17.19
CA LEU A 52 1.69 -37.83 16.51
C LEU A 52 2.48 -39.12 16.24
N ILE A 53 3.75 -39.01 15.81
CA ILE A 53 4.62 -40.17 15.57
C ILE A 53 4.93 -40.93 16.88
N VAL A 54 5.20 -40.21 17.97
CA VAL A 54 5.43 -40.84 19.29
C VAL A 54 4.17 -41.54 19.82
N SER A 55 2.98 -40.98 19.56
CA SER A 55 1.72 -41.59 20.00
C SER A 55 1.34 -42.88 19.25
N SER A 56 1.78 -43.06 17.99
CA SER A 56 1.47 -44.26 17.21
C SER A 56 2.41 -45.44 17.48
N MET A 57 3.59 -45.21 18.07
CA MET A 57 4.54 -46.28 18.45
C MET A 57 4.23 -46.92 19.81
N GLY A 58 3.25 -46.40 20.55
CA GLY A 58 2.88 -46.85 21.89
C GLY A 58 1.64 -47.75 21.92
N SER A 59 1.57 -48.83 21.14
CA SER A 59 0.57 -49.90 21.33
C SER A 59 0.94 -51.20 20.59
N SER A 60 2.02 -51.86 20.99
CA SER A 60 2.17 -53.32 20.85
C SER A 60 3.33 -53.81 21.71
N SER A 61 3.03 -54.60 22.74
CA SER A 61 3.97 -55.16 23.70
C SER A 61 4.63 -56.45 23.18
N SER A 62 5.97 -56.54 23.23
CA SER A 62 6.73 -57.57 23.96
C SER A 62 8.22 -57.54 23.55
N ALA A 63 9.06 -58.06 24.44
CA ALA A 63 10.48 -57.78 24.58
C ALA A 63 11.38 -58.06 23.35
N ALA A 64 12.12 -57.03 22.93
CA ALA A 64 13.50 -57.13 22.46
C ALA A 64 14.17 -55.76 22.67
N SER A 65 15.05 -55.68 23.66
CA SER A 65 15.85 -54.51 23.97
C SER A 65 16.77 -54.16 22.80
N THR A 66 16.38 -53.17 22.01
CA THR A 66 17.28 -52.44 21.12
C THR A 66 17.09 -50.96 21.42
N GLU A 67 18.13 -50.30 21.95
CA GLU A 67 18.13 -48.86 22.21
C GLU A 67 17.85 -48.09 20.91
N ALA A 68 16.59 -47.68 20.72
CA ALA A 68 16.22 -46.79 19.63
C ALA A 68 16.78 -45.39 19.93
N LYS A 69 17.93 -45.05 19.34
CA LYS A 69 18.51 -43.70 19.37
C LYS A 69 17.44 -42.70 18.94
N SER A 70 17.10 -41.75 19.82
CA SER A 70 16.17 -40.68 19.51
C SER A 70 16.71 -39.85 18.33
N SER A 71 15.94 -39.80 17.23
CA SER A 71 16.30 -39.05 16.03
C SER A 71 16.42 -37.55 16.33
N THR A 72 17.43 -36.89 15.75
CA THR A 72 17.59 -35.44 15.92
C THR A 72 16.51 -34.68 15.13
N PRO A 73 16.13 -33.45 15.52
CA PRO A 73 15.17 -32.66 14.76
C PRO A 73 15.58 -32.42 13.30
N ALA A 74 16.89 -32.28 13.04
CA ALA A 74 17.43 -32.13 11.68
C ALA A 74 17.17 -33.39 10.84
N GLN A 75 17.43 -34.56 11.40
CA GLN A 75 17.19 -35.86 10.76
C GLN A 75 15.72 -36.06 10.38
N VAL A 76 14.79 -35.71 11.27
CA VAL A 76 13.35 -35.82 10.99
C VAL A 76 12.94 -34.91 9.83
N VAL A 77 13.49 -33.70 9.75
CA VAL A 77 13.18 -32.76 8.66
C VAL A 77 13.69 -33.26 7.31
N GLU A 78 14.91 -33.83 7.26
CA GLU A 78 15.44 -34.39 6.00
C GLU A 78 14.63 -35.59 5.53
N TRP A 79 14.24 -36.49 6.44
CA TRP A 79 13.39 -37.62 6.10
C TRP A 79 11.99 -37.19 5.68
N LEU A 80 11.40 -36.20 6.34
CA LEU A 80 10.11 -35.65 5.94
C LEU A 80 10.18 -35.01 4.54
N PHE A 81 11.27 -34.31 4.24
CA PHE A 81 11.52 -33.75 2.91
C PHE A 81 11.64 -34.86 1.85
N ALA A 82 12.44 -35.90 2.10
CA ALA A 82 12.58 -37.02 1.19
C ALA A 82 11.25 -37.77 0.98
N LEU A 83 10.49 -38.03 2.05
CA LEU A 83 9.16 -38.62 1.97
C LEU A 83 8.20 -37.75 1.13
N SER A 84 8.24 -36.43 1.33
CA SER A 84 7.42 -35.49 0.55
C SER A 84 7.77 -35.53 -0.94
N CYS A 85 9.06 -35.62 -1.28
CA CYS A 85 9.50 -35.78 -2.67
C CYS A 85 9.05 -37.13 -3.24
N GLN A 86 9.08 -38.21 -2.45
CA GLN A 86 8.59 -39.52 -2.88
C GLN A 86 7.09 -39.50 -3.20
N PHE A 87 6.26 -38.77 -2.44
CA PHE A 87 4.85 -38.59 -2.78
C PHE A 87 4.63 -37.86 -4.11
N VAL A 88 5.59 -37.03 -4.57
CA VAL A 88 5.52 -36.37 -5.88
C VAL A 88 6.10 -37.25 -6.99
N ALA A 89 7.15 -38.00 -6.67
CA ALA A 89 7.89 -38.86 -7.61
C ALA A 89 7.29 -40.27 -7.76
N GLN A 90 6.24 -40.61 -7.03
CA GLN A 90 5.56 -41.90 -7.16
C GLN A 90 4.95 -42.04 -8.56
N VAL A 91 4.98 -43.25 -9.11
CA VAL A 91 4.43 -43.59 -10.43
C VAL A 91 3.17 -44.42 -10.22
N ALA A 92 2.09 -44.07 -10.90
CA ALA A 92 0.90 -44.92 -10.95
C ALA A 92 1.13 -46.09 -11.91
N PRO A 93 0.70 -47.32 -11.56
CA PRO A 93 0.45 -48.34 -12.57
C PRO A 93 -0.56 -47.81 -13.61
N PRO A 94 -0.47 -48.22 -14.89
CA PRO A 94 -1.39 -47.76 -15.91
C PRO A 94 -2.86 -48.00 -15.51
N GLY A 95 -3.67 -46.93 -15.52
CA GLY A 95 -5.10 -46.99 -15.20
C GLY A 95 -5.48 -46.97 -13.72
N THR A 96 -4.54 -46.78 -12.79
CA THR A 96 -4.81 -46.68 -11.33
C THR A 96 -4.23 -45.42 -10.70
N GLU A 97 -4.30 -44.29 -11.39
CA GLU A 97 -3.80 -42.99 -10.92
C GLU A 97 -4.43 -42.54 -9.59
N ASP A 98 -5.68 -42.92 -9.34
CA ASP A 98 -6.41 -42.65 -8.10
C ASP A 98 -5.82 -43.33 -6.85
N SER A 99 -4.94 -44.33 -7.05
CA SER A 99 -4.23 -45.02 -5.96
C SER A 99 -3.04 -44.23 -5.41
N LEU A 100 -2.61 -43.18 -6.11
CA LEU A 100 -1.52 -42.32 -5.66
C LEU A 100 -1.97 -41.50 -4.43
N PRO A 101 -1.23 -41.53 -3.30
CA PRO A 101 -1.64 -40.84 -2.07
C PRO A 101 -1.93 -39.36 -2.26
N LEU A 102 -1.13 -38.66 -3.06
CA LEU A 102 -1.31 -37.23 -3.31
C LEU A 102 -2.52 -36.95 -4.21
N VAL A 103 -2.78 -37.82 -5.19
CA VAL A 103 -3.98 -37.74 -6.05
C VAL A 103 -5.24 -37.99 -5.21
N HIS A 104 -5.22 -39.03 -4.39
CA HIS A 104 -6.31 -39.35 -3.47
C HIS A 104 -6.58 -38.20 -2.48
N PHE A 105 -5.53 -37.65 -1.88
CA PHE A 105 -5.63 -36.50 -0.98
C PHE A 105 -6.27 -35.29 -1.67
N VAL A 106 -5.88 -35.00 -2.92
CA VAL A 106 -6.50 -33.93 -3.71
C VAL A 106 -7.97 -34.23 -4.01
N GLY A 107 -8.34 -35.48 -4.29
CA GLY A 107 -9.74 -35.92 -4.41
C GLY A 107 -10.54 -35.61 -3.14
N VAL A 108 -9.99 -35.94 -1.97
CA VAL A 108 -10.61 -35.63 -0.66
C VAL A 108 -10.73 -34.13 -0.43
N LEU A 109 -9.73 -33.32 -0.83
CA LEU A 109 -9.80 -31.86 -0.76
C LEU A 109 -10.93 -31.29 -1.63
N GLY A 110 -11.34 -32.01 -2.67
CA GLY A 110 -12.50 -31.71 -3.49
C GLY A 110 -13.83 -31.82 -2.75
N ILE A 111 -13.85 -32.41 -1.55
CA ILE A 111 -15.05 -32.57 -0.73
C ILE A 111 -15.05 -31.53 0.39
N HIS A 112 -16.22 -30.94 0.65
CA HIS A 112 -16.39 -29.98 1.71
C HIS A 112 -16.59 -30.70 3.06
N SER A 113 -15.75 -30.38 4.05
CA SER A 113 -15.60 -31.16 5.30
C SER A 113 -16.85 -31.24 6.17
N TYR A 114 -17.74 -30.23 6.10
CA TYR A 114 -18.93 -30.18 6.94
C TYR A 114 -20.20 -30.77 6.29
N ASN A 115 -20.51 -30.37 5.06
CA ASN A 115 -21.73 -30.76 4.35
C ASN A 115 -21.53 -31.93 3.40
N LEU A 116 -20.30 -32.46 3.27
CA LEU A 116 -19.94 -33.63 2.46
C LEU A 116 -20.36 -33.53 0.98
N VAL A 117 -20.46 -32.31 0.45
CA VAL A 117 -20.71 -32.06 -0.98
C VAL A 117 -19.40 -31.74 -1.70
N TYR A 118 -19.36 -32.00 -3.01
CA TYR A 118 -18.25 -31.55 -3.84
C TYR A 118 -18.13 -30.03 -3.84
N ARG A 119 -16.89 -29.54 -3.71
CA ARG A 119 -16.54 -28.13 -3.88
C ARG A 119 -16.75 -27.75 -5.34
N SER A 120 -17.18 -26.51 -5.57
CA SER A 120 -17.14 -25.95 -6.92
C SER A 120 -15.70 -25.84 -7.42
N ALA A 121 -15.51 -25.83 -8.72
CA ALA A 121 -14.20 -25.66 -9.33
C ALA A 121 -13.49 -24.39 -8.82
N PHE A 122 -14.25 -23.31 -8.60
CA PHE A 122 -13.74 -22.06 -8.01
C PHE A 122 -13.21 -22.22 -6.58
N ALA A 123 -13.86 -23.01 -5.73
CA ALA A 123 -13.44 -23.22 -4.34
C ALA A 123 -12.35 -24.30 -4.21
N PHE A 124 -12.23 -25.17 -5.22
CA PHE A 124 -11.30 -26.30 -5.23
C PHE A 124 -9.93 -25.94 -5.83
N THR A 125 -9.93 -25.26 -6.98
CA THR A 125 -8.70 -24.92 -7.73
C THR A 125 -7.64 -24.18 -6.89
N PRO A 126 -7.97 -23.32 -5.91
CA PRO A 126 -6.94 -22.69 -5.11
C PRO A 126 -6.14 -23.65 -4.22
N SER A 127 -6.78 -24.69 -3.70
CA SER A 127 -6.12 -25.72 -2.92
C SER A 127 -5.16 -26.54 -3.78
N VAL A 128 -5.59 -26.90 -5.00
CA VAL A 128 -4.77 -27.65 -5.96
C VAL A 128 -3.56 -26.82 -6.40
N ALA A 129 -3.77 -25.54 -6.72
CA ALA A 129 -2.67 -24.65 -7.10
C ALA A 129 -1.64 -24.46 -5.98
N GLY A 130 -2.12 -24.34 -4.73
CA GLY A 130 -1.23 -24.27 -3.56
C GLY A 130 -0.39 -25.53 -3.38
N LEU A 131 -1.01 -26.71 -3.51
CA LEU A 131 -0.29 -27.99 -3.46
C LEU A 131 0.70 -28.14 -4.60
N LEU A 132 0.31 -27.79 -5.82
CA LEU A 132 1.19 -27.85 -6.99
C LEU A 132 2.39 -26.91 -6.83
N TRP A 133 2.20 -25.72 -6.24
CA TRP A 133 3.29 -24.81 -5.91
C TRP A 133 4.26 -25.43 -4.90
N VAL A 134 3.75 -26.08 -3.85
CA VAL A 134 4.60 -26.82 -2.89
C VAL A 134 5.35 -27.96 -3.59
N CYS A 135 4.68 -28.73 -4.45
CA CYS A 135 5.33 -29.80 -5.23
C CYS A 135 6.48 -29.25 -6.08
N ARG A 136 6.27 -28.12 -6.77
CA ARG A 136 7.31 -27.47 -7.57
C ARG A 136 8.51 -27.03 -6.72
N LEU A 137 8.28 -26.49 -5.52
CA LEU A 137 9.37 -26.11 -4.62
C LEU A 137 10.15 -27.32 -4.10
N LEU A 138 9.45 -28.38 -3.69
CA LEU A 138 10.08 -29.62 -3.24
C LEU A 138 10.91 -30.24 -4.36
N MET A 139 10.36 -30.32 -5.56
CA MET A 139 11.06 -30.89 -6.71
C MET A 139 12.21 -30.01 -7.23
N LEU A 140 12.15 -28.69 -7.02
CA LEU A 140 13.27 -27.79 -7.30
C LEU A 140 14.44 -28.05 -6.35
N GLU A 141 14.18 -28.13 -5.05
CA GLU A 141 15.20 -28.48 -4.06
C GLU A 141 15.70 -29.92 -4.24
N TYR A 142 14.84 -30.85 -4.67
CA TYR A 142 15.25 -32.20 -5.07
C TYR A 142 16.18 -32.21 -6.29
N ALA A 143 15.89 -31.36 -7.30
CA ALA A 143 16.67 -31.29 -8.52
C ALA A 143 18.05 -30.69 -8.29
N LEU A 144 18.09 -29.57 -7.55
CA LEU A 144 19.30 -28.79 -7.27
C LEU A 144 19.33 -28.42 -5.78
N PRO A 145 19.72 -29.35 -4.91
CA PRO A 145 19.79 -29.10 -3.48
C PRO A 145 20.70 -27.92 -3.16
N LEU A 146 20.22 -26.92 -2.41
CA LEU A 146 21.01 -25.73 -2.08
C LEU A 146 22.25 -26.11 -1.26
N ARG A 147 22.13 -27.16 -0.45
CA ARG A 147 23.17 -27.70 0.42
C ARG A 147 23.22 -29.23 0.33
N HIS A 148 24.31 -29.80 0.83
CA HIS A 148 24.42 -31.24 1.06
C HIS A 148 23.43 -31.66 2.16
N TYR A 149 22.78 -32.81 1.97
CA TYR A 149 21.89 -33.41 2.96
C TYR A 149 22.51 -34.71 3.48
N ASP A 150 22.96 -34.69 4.74
CA ASP A 150 23.79 -35.75 5.31
C ASP A 150 23.01 -37.05 5.57
N HIS A 151 21.71 -36.97 5.88
CA HIS A 151 20.93 -38.13 6.30
C HIS A 151 20.19 -38.84 5.16
N ILE A 152 19.89 -38.11 4.09
CA ILE A 152 19.32 -38.66 2.84
C ILE A 152 20.37 -38.78 1.72
N ASN A 153 21.59 -38.33 1.99
CA ASN A 153 22.77 -38.41 1.13
C ASN A 153 22.56 -37.80 -0.26
N TRP A 154 21.90 -36.64 -0.30
CA TRP A 154 21.71 -35.89 -1.54
C TRP A 154 22.81 -34.84 -1.72
N PRO A 155 23.45 -34.78 -2.90
CA PRO A 155 24.56 -33.88 -3.14
C PRO A 155 24.07 -32.44 -3.28
N SER A 156 24.94 -31.48 -2.97
CA SER A 156 24.64 -30.07 -3.22
C SER A 156 24.63 -29.75 -4.72
N GLN A 157 23.97 -28.67 -5.13
CA GLN A 157 23.90 -28.19 -6.51
C GLN A 157 25.28 -27.96 -7.14
N GLY A 158 26.32 -27.68 -6.34
CA GLY A 158 27.69 -27.50 -6.81
C GLY A 158 28.39 -28.80 -7.26
N SER A 159 27.79 -29.95 -6.98
CA SER A 159 28.31 -31.27 -7.34
C SER A 159 27.84 -31.76 -8.72
N TYR A 160 26.95 -31.03 -9.38
CA TYR A 160 26.47 -31.35 -10.73
C TYR A 160 27.26 -30.56 -11.78
N ASP A 161 27.79 -31.26 -12.79
CA ASP A 161 28.54 -30.64 -13.89
C ASP A 161 27.68 -29.66 -14.70
N ASP A 162 26.42 -30.03 -14.96
CA ASP A 162 25.44 -29.18 -15.64
C ASP A 162 24.12 -29.16 -14.85
N GLN A 163 23.93 -28.05 -14.11
CA GLN A 163 22.74 -27.82 -13.31
C GLN A 163 21.47 -27.66 -14.16
N LEU A 164 21.57 -27.14 -15.38
CA LEU A 164 20.43 -26.94 -16.27
C LEU A 164 19.89 -28.28 -16.76
N VAL A 165 20.77 -29.19 -17.16
CA VAL A 165 20.39 -30.55 -17.59
C VAL A 165 19.70 -31.30 -16.46
N GLN A 166 20.23 -31.22 -15.24
CA GLN A 166 19.63 -31.85 -14.06
C GLN A 166 18.23 -31.29 -13.77
N LEU A 167 18.08 -29.97 -13.80
CA LEU A 167 16.79 -29.31 -13.59
C LEU A 167 15.77 -29.72 -14.67
N GLN A 168 16.17 -29.71 -15.94
CA GLN A 168 15.30 -30.10 -17.05
C GLN A 168 14.89 -31.57 -16.96
N TYR A 169 15.80 -32.46 -16.54
CA TYR A 169 15.48 -33.87 -16.34
C TYR A 169 14.39 -34.05 -15.28
N VAL A 170 14.54 -33.44 -14.10
CA VAL A 170 13.54 -33.54 -13.02
C VAL A 170 12.22 -32.91 -13.45
N GLN A 171 12.26 -31.73 -14.08
CA GLN A 171 11.07 -31.05 -14.58
C GLN A 171 10.29 -31.93 -15.58
N ARG A 172 10.96 -32.43 -16.62
CA ARG A 172 10.32 -33.25 -17.67
C ARG A 172 9.78 -34.55 -17.12
N LYS A 173 10.50 -35.17 -16.18
CA LYS A 173 10.11 -36.45 -15.60
C LYS A 173 8.89 -36.32 -14.70
N PHE A 174 8.88 -35.37 -13.77
CA PHE A 174 7.91 -35.35 -12.66
C PHE A 174 6.86 -34.24 -12.74
N LEU A 175 7.14 -33.14 -13.44
CA LEU A 175 6.32 -31.92 -13.38
C LEU A 175 5.61 -31.59 -14.69
N CYS A 176 5.94 -32.27 -15.80
CA CYS A 176 5.33 -32.03 -17.09
C CYS A 176 4.02 -32.81 -17.28
N CYS A 177 3.09 -32.19 -18.01
CA CYS A 177 1.81 -32.76 -18.42
C CYS A 177 2.01 -34.09 -19.18
N GLY A 178 1.14 -35.07 -18.95
CA GLY A 178 1.25 -36.41 -19.54
C GLY A 178 2.30 -37.32 -18.91
N SER A 179 2.96 -36.91 -17.82
CA SER A 179 3.73 -37.85 -16.99
C SER A 179 2.82 -38.60 -16.02
N PHE A 180 3.11 -39.87 -15.72
CA PHE A 180 2.32 -40.72 -14.80
C PHE A 180 2.60 -40.39 -13.32
N HIS A 181 2.90 -39.13 -13.03
CA HIS A 181 3.28 -38.63 -11.72
C HIS A 181 2.20 -37.70 -11.15
N PRO A 182 1.99 -37.70 -9.82
CA PRO A 182 1.00 -36.86 -9.14
C PRO A 182 0.99 -35.39 -9.54
N ALA A 183 2.17 -34.76 -9.70
CA ALA A 183 2.21 -33.33 -10.01
C ALA A 183 1.64 -33.01 -11.41
N ALA A 184 1.76 -33.92 -12.38
CA ALA A 184 1.14 -33.76 -13.69
C ALA A 184 -0.39 -33.89 -13.60
N TYR A 185 -0.89 -34.88 -12.87
CA TYR A 185 -2.33 -35.01 -12.59
C TYR A 185 -2.88 -33.76 -11.89
N LEU A 186 -2.19 -33.25 -10.86
CA LEU A 186 -2.58 -32.01 -10.17
C LEU A 186 -2.63 -30.81 -11.12
N PHE A 187 -1.70 -30.73 -12.07
CA PHE A 187 -1.68 -29.68 -13.09
C PHE A 187 -2.87 -29.81 -14.05
N GLU A 188 -3.17 -31.02 -14.55
CA GLU A 188 -4.31 -31.27 -15.45
C GLU A 188 -5.64 -30.96 -14.77
N VAL A 189 -5.82 -31.39 -13.52
CA VAL A 189 -6.99 -31.06 -12.69
C VAL A 189 -7.09 -29.56 -12.45
N LEU A 190 -5.97 -28.87 -12.19
CA LEU A 190 -5.96 -27.43 -11.98
C LEU A 190 -6.40 -26.68 -13.25
N VAL A 191 -5.82 -27.02 -14.41
CA VAL A 191 -6.16 -26.39 -15.69
C VAL A 191 -7.62 -26.64 -16.06
N THR A 192 -8.09 -27.88 -15.90
CA THR A 192 -9.48 -28.26 -16.17
C THR A 192 -10.42 -27.52 -15.23
N GLY A 193 -10.13 -27.52 -13.92
CA GLY A 193 -10.90 -26.81 -12.91
C GLY A 193 -10.92 -25.30 -13.16
N GLN A 194 -9.82 -24.68 -13.58
CA GLN A 194 -9.78 -23.26 -13.92
C GLN A 194 -10.69 -22.96 -15.12
N ARG A 195 -10.70 -23.82 -16.13
CA ARG A 195 -11.59 -23.68 -17.29
C ARG A 195 -13.06 -23.80 -16.91
N ILE A 196 -13.41 -24.74 -16.03
CA ILE A 196 -14.77 -24.88 -15.50
C ILE A 196 -15.14 -23.65 -14.67
N ALA A 197 -14.27 -23.22 -13.74
CA ALA A 197 -14.50 -22.05 -12.91
C ALA A 197 -14.66 -20.75 -13.73
N TYR A 198 -13.97 -20.65 -14.87
CA TYR A 198 -14.13 -19.56 -15.82
C TYR A 198 -15.50 -19.59 -16.49
N LYS A 199 -15.92 -20.76 -17.00
CA LYS A 199 -17.21 -20.93 -17.70
C LYS A 199 -18.42 -20.79 -16.79
N GLU A 200 -18.37 -21.35 -15.58
CA GLU A 200 -19.47 -21.28 -14.61
C GLU A 200 -19.58 -19.89 -13.97
N GLY A 201 -18.53 -19.08 -14.05
CA GLY A 201 -18.44 -17.79 -13.37
C GLY A 201 -18.33 -17.94 -11.85
N ARG A 202 -18.08 -16.82 -11.17
CA ARG A 202 -18.05 -16.81 -9.70
C ARG A 202 -19.48 -16.85 -9.18
N ARG A 203 -19.78 -17.75 -8.22
CA ARG A 203 -21.01 -17.60 -7.41
C ARG A 203 -20.95 -16.23 -6.73
N THR A 204 -21.82 -15.31 -7.12
CA THR A 204 -21.89 -13.98 -6.52
C THR A 204 -22.58 -14.12 -5.17
N ASN A 205 -21.81 -14.03 -4.08
CA ASN A 205 -22.37 -13.89 -2.73
C ASN A 205 -22.87 -12.45 -2.48
N ILE A 206 -23.36 -11.80 -3.52
CA ILE A 206 -23.82 -10.41 -3.50
C ILE A 206 -25.26 -10.44 -3.96
N SER A 207 -26.15 -9.96 -3.11
CA SER A 207 -27.55 -9.74 -3.48
C SER A 207 -28.03 -8.40 -2.94
N TRP A 208 -29.06 -7.86 -3.58
CA TRP A 208 -29.65 -6.59 -3.21
C TRP A 208 -31.09 -6.82 -2.76
N SER A 209 -31.54 -6.03 -1.78
CA SER A 209 -32.98 -5.84 -1.57
C SER A 209 -33.66 -5.28 -2.82
N LYS A 210 -34.98 -5.42 -2.90
CA LYS A 210 -35.77 -4.98 -4.06
C LYS A 210 -35.61 -3.48 -4.35
N ASP A 211 -35.49 -2.67 -3.29
CA ASP A 211 -35.29 -1.22 -3.33
C ASP A 211 -33.82 -0.79 -3.54
N LYS A 212 -32.88 -1.73 -3.59
CA LYS A 212 -31.43 -1.47 -3.66
C LYS A 212 -30.86 -0.68 -2.47
N GLU A 213 -31.54 -0.61 -1.33
CA GLU A 213 -31.03 0.09 -0.14
C GLU A 213 -30.22 -0.81 0.80
N VAL A 214 -30.33 -2.13 0.64
CA VAL A 214 -29.63 -3.13 1.45
C VAL A 214 -28.84 -4.07 0.56
N LEU A 215 -27.53 -4.08 0.79
CA LEU A 215 -26.60 -5.01 0.17
C LEU A 215 -26.36 -6.19 1.12
N VAL A 216 -26.62 -7.40 0.65
CA VAL A 216 -26.26 -8.64 1.34
C VAL A 216 -24.98 -9.18 0.72
N LEU A 217 -23.91 -9.15 1.49
CA LEU A 217 -22.59 -9.65 1.12
C LEU A 217 -22.25 -10.85 1.99
N TYR A 218 -22.22 -12.03 1.39
CA TYR A 218 -22.15 -13.30 2.11
C TYR A 218 -23.32 -13.37 3.11
N ASN A 219 -23.02 -13.26 4.40
CA ASN A 219 -24.02 -13.25 5.48
C ASN A 219 -24.16 -11.88 6.17
N GLU A 220 -23.42 -10.89 5.70
CA GLU A 220 -23.44 -9.54 6.26
C GLU A 220 -24.45 -8.68 5.52
N ARG A 221 -25.26 -7.94 6.26
CA ARG A 221 -26.21 -6.96 5.72
C ARG A 221 -25.65 -5.56 5.88
N VAL A 222 -25.53 -4.85 4.78
CA VAL A 222 -24.99 -3.50 4.71
C VAL A 222 -26.08 -2.58 4.16
N THR A 223 -26.68 -1.76 5.01
CA THR A 223 -27.58 -0.70 4.54
C THR A 223 -26.77 0.48 4.00
N MET A 224 -27.30 1.22 3.02
CA MET A 224 -26.59 2.40 2.48
C MET A 224 -26.35 3.46 3.57
N SER A 225 -27.31 3.63 4.48
CA SER A 225 -27.17 4.52 5.65
C SER A 225 -26.03 4.12 6.58
N ALA A 226 -25.90 2.83 6.90
CA ALA A 226 -24.81 2.33 7.74
C ALA A 226 -23.45 2.45 7.03
N PHE A 227 -23.42 2.25 5.71
CA PHE A 227 -22.23 2.44 4.90
C PHE A 227 -21.76 3.91 4.91
N TRP A 228 -22.66 4.86 4.69
CA TRP A 228 -22.35 6.29 4.80
C TRP A 228 -21.87 6.66 6.19
N GLN A 229 -22.56 6.19 7.23
CA GLN A 229 -22.19 6.45 8.62
C GLN A 229 -20.79 5.93 8.96
N MET A 230 -20.42 4.75 8.45
CA MET A 230 -19.06 4.20 8.59
C MET A 230 -18.01 5.13 7.99
N VAL A 231 -18.24 5.64 6.78
CA VAL A 231 -17.30 6.55 6.10
C VAL A 231 -17.23 7.89 6.81
N TRP A 232 -18.37 8.52 7.12
CA TRP A 232 -18.41 9.81 7.80
C TRP A 232 -17.79 9.77 9.20
N SER A 233 -18.10 8.73 9.98
CA SER A 233 -17.49 8.56 11.30
C SER A 233 -15.99 8.35 11.23
N SER A 234 -15.48 7.67 10.20
CA SER A 234 -14.03 7.55 9.96
C SER A 234 -13.39 8.91 9.67
N VAL A 235 -14.00 9.72 8.79
CA VAL A 235 -13.51 11.07 8.46
C VAL A 235 -13.54 11.97 9.69
N GLN A 236 -14.64 11.99 10.44
CA GLN A 236 -14.77 12.78 11.66
C GLN A 236 -13.74 12.35 12.72
N LYS A 237 -13.56 11.05 12.93
CA LYS A 237 -12.58 10.53 13.90
C LYS A 237 -11.15 10.91 13.49
N CYS A 238 -10.82 10.84 12.21
CA CYS A 238 -9.54 11.28 11.69
C CYS A 238 -9.33 12.79 11.92
N SER A 239 -10.36 13.61 11.68
CA SER A 239 -10.33 15.07 11.94
C SER A 239 -10.03 15.39 13.41
N ASN A 240 -10.69 14.69 14.32
CA ASN A 240 -10.52 14.90 15.76
C ASN A 240 -9.10 14.50 16.20
N LEU A 241 -8.62 13.33 15.76
CA LEU A 241 -7.25 12.86 16.05
C LEU A 241 -6.19 13.81 15.46
N LEU A 242 -6.45 14.38 14.29
CA LEU A 242 -5.57 15.36 13.67
C LEU A 242 -5.50 16.65 14.51
N THR A 243 -6.65 17.14 14.97
CA THR A 243 -6.73 18.33 15.85
C THR A 243 -6.03 18.09 17.18
N GLU A 244 -6.21 16.91 17.79
CA GLU A 244 -5.50 16.49 19.00
C GLU A 244 -3.98 16.42 18.77
N ALA A 245 -3.55 15.83 17.65
CA ALA A 245 -2.13 15.73 17.27
C ALA A 245 -1.49 17.10 16.94
N MET A 246 -2.30 18.11 16.68
CA MET A 246 -1.89 19.50 16.52
C MET A 246 -2.00 20.32 17.82
N PHE A 247 -2.31 19.69 18.96
CA PHE A 247 -2.51 20.37 20.26
C PHE A 247 -3.63 21.42 20.24
N GLY A 248 -4.65 21.23 19.40
CA GLY A 248 -5.73 22.21 19.21
C GLY A 248 -5.31 23.44 18.38
N TRP A 249 -4.06 23.49 17.90
CA TRP A 249 -3.59 24.56 17.04
C TRP A 249 -4.28 24.51 15.67
N ALA A 250 -4.87 25.64 15.30
CA ALA A 250 -5.45 25.83 13.98
C ALA A 250 -4.38 26.39 13.01
N PRO A 251 -3.96 25.62 11.99
CA PRO A 251 -2.98 26.12 11.03
C PRO A 251 -3.57 27.27 10.19
N PRO A 252 -2.70 28.15 9.66
CA PRO A 252 -3.12 29.20 8.75
C PRO A 252 -3.83 28.60 7.52
N ALA A 253 -4.78 29.36 6.96
CA ALA A 253 -5.52 28.93 5.79
C ALA A 253 -4.61 28.94 4.55
N ILE A 254 -4.02 27.78 4.23
CA ILE A 254 -3.19 27.61 3.02
C ILE A 254 -4.11 27.38 1.81
N ASP A 255 -3.83 28.11 0.74
CA ASP A 255 -4.54 27.91 -0.52
C ASP A 255 -3.98 26.72 -1.29
N LEU A 256 -4.67 25.58 -1.19
CA LEU A 256 -4.28 24.38 -1.92
C LEU A 256 -4.35 24.55 -3.45
N LEU A 257 -5.02 25.58 -3.98
CA LEU A 257 -4.97 25.89 -5.42
C LEU A 257 -3.63 26.49 -5.83
N ALA A 258 -2.96 27.21 -4.92
CA ALA A 258 -1.69 27.85 -5.20
C ALA A 258 -0.49 26.90 -4.97
N LEU A 259 -0.74 25.68 -4.50
CA LEU A 259 0.31 24.70 -4.24
C LEU A 259 0.87 24.16 -5.55
N HIS A 260 2.19 24.27 -5.71
CA HIS A 260 2.90 23.73 -6.87
C HIS A 260 3.45 22.33 -6.54
N ASP A 261 3.15 21.35 -7.38
CA ASP A 261 3.64 19.97 -7.22
C ASP A 261 3.84 19.32 -8.60
N ASP A 262 5.09 19.20 -9.04
CA ASP A 262 5.44 18.65 -10.35
C ASP A 262 5.25 17.13 -10.38
N LEU A 263 4.39 16.65 -11.28
CA LEU A 263 4.07 15.24 -11.47
C LEU A 263 5.23 14.43 -12.10
N THR A 264 6.21 15.10 -12.70
CA THR A 264 7.32 14.49 -13.45
C THR A 264 8.65 14.51 -12.71
N GLU A 265 8.75 15.32 -11.64
CA GLU A 265 9.95 15.45 -10.84
C GLU A 265 10.27 14.16 -10.08
N ASN A 266 11.46 13.62 -10.36
CA ASN A 266 11.92 12.30 -9.92
C ASN A 266 13.12 12.34 -8.95
N ARG A 267 13.60 13.54 -8.57
CA ARG A 267 14.72 13.69 -7.63
C ARG A 267 14.47 12.90 -6.33
N PRO A 268 15.43 12.09 -5.86
CA PRO A 268 15.28 11.37 -4.59
C PRO A 268 15.06 12.32 -3.42
N GLY A 269 14.12 11.96 -2.53
CA GLY A 269 13.71 12.80 -1.39
C GLY A 269 12.76 13.95 -1.74
N TRP A 270 12.45 14.17 -3.02
CA TRP A 270 11.57 15.24 -3.45
C TRP A 270 10.09 14.93 -3.13
N SER A 271 9.38 15.96 -2.68
CA SER A 271 7.91 16.07 -2.58
C SER A 271 7.53 17.56 -2.63
N PHE A 272 6.23 17.88 -2.69
CA PHE A 272 5.73 19.26 -2.65
C PHE A 272 6.27 20.10 -1.47
N LEU A 273 6.74 19.46 -0.38
CA LEU A 273 7.36 20.14 0.77
C LEU A 273 8.72 20.76 0.45
N LYS A 274 9.42 20.21 -0.55
CA LYS A 274 10.74 20.66 -1.01
C LYS A 274 10.65 21.65 -2.17
N GLU A 275 9.45 21.94 -2.65
CA GLU A 275 9.21 22.95 -3.68
C GLU A 275 9.38 24.35 -3.08
N PRO A 276 10.39 25.15 -3.49
CA PRO A 276 10.67 26.44 -2.87
C PRO A 276 9.49 27.41 -2.91
N GLY A 277 8.69 27.38 -3.99
CA GLY A 277 7.52 28.24 -4.17
C GLY A 277 6.39 28.00 -3.16
N ASN A 278 6.39 26.85 -2.48
CA ASN A 278 5.34 26.52 -1.50
C ASN A 278 5.65 27.07 -0.09
N HIS A 279 6.91 27.40 0.22
CA HIS A 279 7.36 27.88 1.54
C HIS A 279 6.99 26.93 2.71
N LEU A 280 7.05 25.61 2.51
CA LEU A 280 6.63 24.61 3.50
C LEU A 280 7.78 23.85 4.19
N GLU A 281 9.02 23.99 3.76
CA GLU A 281 10.14 23.15 4.26
C GLU A 281 10.34 23.23 5.78
N HIS A 282 10.05 24.38 6.39
CA HIS A 282 10.20 24.61 7.84
C HIS A 282 8.87 24.80 8.58
N SER A 283 7.73 24.50 7.94
CA SER A 283 6.40 24.72 8.52
C SER A 283 6.17 23.96 9.83
N PHE A 284 6.80 22.80 10.00
CA PHE A 284 6.68 21.96 11.21
C PHE A 284 7.13 22.68 12.49
N GLN A 285 8.00 23.69 12.39
CA GLN A 285 8.45 24.49 13.53
C GLN A 285 7.29 25.19 14.23
N HIS A 286 6.21 25.51 13.51
CA HIS A 286 5.00 26.07 14.11
C HIS A 286 4.38 25.08 15.10
N LEU A 287 4.25 23.81 14.72
CA LEU A 287 3.73 22.75 15.58
C LEU A 287 4.71 22.46 16.74
N GLN A 288 6.01 22.49 16.47
CA GLN A 288 7.05 22.34 17.50
C GLN A 288 6.93 23.41 18.60
N ARG A 289 6.68 24.67 18.24
CA ARG A 289 6.42 25.75 19.22
C ARG A 289 5.18 25.49 20.06
N GLN A 290 4.13 24.94 19.47
CA GLN A 290 2.94 24.54 20.23
C GLN A 290 3.25 23.40 21.19
N ALA A 291 4.07 22.42 20.79
CA ALA A 291 4.48 21.33 21.68
C ALA A 291 5.30 21.79 22.90
N PHE A 292 5.98 22.94 22.78
CA PHE A 292 6.84 23.51 23.82
C PHE A 292 6.12 24.26 24.93
N THR A 293 4.87 24.70 24.74
CA THR A 293 4.15 25.38 25.82
C THR A 293 3.91 24.41 26.98
N ALA A 294 3.99 24.93 28.21
CA ALA A 294 4.37 24.22 29.45
C ALA A 294 3.52 22.98 29.83
N GLU A 295 2.44 22.70 29.10
CA GLU A 295 1.48 21.65 29.43
C GLU A 295 1.43 20.49 28.41
N HIS A 296 2.01 20.62 27.21
CA HIS A 296 1.88 19.56 26.18
C HIS A 296 2.92 18.45 26.34
N LEU A 297 4.11 18.59 25.76
CA LEU A 297 5.10 17.49 25.71
C LEU A 297 6.32 17.72 26.63
N MET A 298 6.56 18.95 27.06
CA MET A 298 7.66 19.28 27.97
C MET A 298 7.21 19.40 29.42
N VAL A 299 8.09 19.00 30.34
CA VAL A 299 7.93 19.18 31.79
C VAL A 299 9.24 19.75 32.33
N GLY A 300 9.21 20.92 32.98
CA GLY A 300 10.40 21.55 33.52
C GLY A 300 11.47 21.87 32.48
N GLY A 301 11.07 22.22 31.24
CA GLY A 301 11.98 22.54 30.14
C GLY A 301 12.67 21.33 29.48
N LYS A 302 12.30 20.10 29.84
CA LYS A 302 12.80 18.87 29.22
C LYS A 302 11.67 18.09 28.57
N TRP A 303 11.97 17.34 27.50
CA TRP A 303 11.03 16.42 26.88
C TRP A 303 10.63 15.32 27.86
N SER A 304 9.32 15.15 28.07
CA SER A 304 8.80 14.02 28.85
C SER A 304 8.67 12.80 27.95
N LEU A 305 9.50 11.79 28.16
CA LEU A 305 9.47 10.55 27.37
C LEU A 305 8.08 9.91 27.38
N GLN A 306 7.42 9.86 28.53
CA GLN A 306 6.07 9.29 28.68
C GLN A 306 5.03 10.05 27.83
N ARG A 307 5.05 11.39 27.85
CA ARG A 307 4.12 12.20 27.05
C ARG A 307 4.42 12.09 25.56
N CYS A 308 5.69 12.04 25.17
CA CYS A 308 6.10 11.84 23.78
C CYS A 308 5.69 10.45 23.26
N GLN A 309 5.85 9.38 24.05
CA GLN A 309 5.37 8.04 23.70
C GLN A 309 3.84 8.01 23.52
N LYS A 310 3.09 8.67 24.42
CA LYS A 310 1.64 8.82 24.27
C LYS A 310 1.28 9.58 22.98
N TYR A 311 2.02 10.64 22.66
CA TYR A 311 1.85 11.39 21.41
C TYR A 311 2.11 10.51 20.18
N PHE A 312 3.20 9.74 20.15
CA PHE A 312 3.48 8.81 19.05
C PHE A 312 2.37 7.76 18.89
N SER A 313 1.83 7.23 19.99
CA SER A 313 0.66 6.33 19.94
C SER A 313 -0.58 7.01 19.33
N GLN A 314 -0.84 8.27 19.68
CA GLN A 314 -1.95 9.03 19.11
C GLN A 314 -1.77 9.28 17.60
N VAL A 315 -0.55 9.64 17.18
CA VAL A 315 -0.21 9.81 15.76
C VAL A 315 -0.31 8.49 15.00
N GLU A 316 0.04 7.37 15.63
CA GLU A 316 -0.12 6.04 15.05
C GLU A 316 -1.59 5.68 14.82
N ASP A 317 -2.48 6.05 15.74
CA ASP A 317 -3.93 5.89 15.54
C ASP A 317 -4.48 6.86 14.48
N LEU A 318 -3.98 8.11 14.44
CA LEU A 318 -4.29 9.05 13.36
C LEU A 318 -3.94 8.45 11.98
N LYS A 319 -2.76 7.85 11.83
CA LYS A 319 -2.32 7.23 10.56
C LYS A 319 -3.21 6.08 10.13
N LYS A 320 -3.62 5.21 11.06
CA LYS A 320 -4.59 4.13 10.77
C LYS A 320 -5.92 4.70 10.27
N HIS A 321 -6.43 5.76 10.89
CA HIS A 321 -7.68 6.39 10.47
C HIS A 321 -7.54 7.18 9.17
N LEU A 322 -6.41 7.83 8.92
CA LEU A 322 -6.10 8.51 7.66
C LEU A 322 -6.03 7.50 6.51
N LEU A 323 -5.44 6.32 6.74
CA LEU A 323 -5.44 5.22 5.78
C LEU A 323 -6.86 4.78 5.44
N ASN A 324 -7.75 4.61 6.44
CA ASN A 324 -9.15 4.28 6.19
C ASN A 324 -9.84 5.38 5.37
N CYS A 325 -9.63 6.66 5.70
CA CYS A 325 -10.22 7.78 4.97
C CYS A 325 -9.78 7.81 3.50
N ILE A 326 -8.49 7.63 3.25
CA ILE A 326 -7.94 7.54 1.89
C ILE A 326 -8.54 6.34 1.14
N HIS A 327 -8.61 5.18 1.80
CA HIS A 327 -9.14 3.96 1.20
C HIS A 327 -10.64 4.07 0.87
N PHE A 328 -11.42 4.73 1.73
CA PHE A 328 -12.86 4.89 1.55
C PHE A 328 -13.24 5.97 0.54
N THR A 329 -12.46 7.05 0.48
CA THR A 329 -12.86 8.26 -0.22
C THR A 329 -12.04 8.55 -1.48
N GLY A 330 -10.90 7.90 -1.71
CA GLY A 330 -10.08 8.11 -2.93
C GLY A 330 -10.65 7.48 -4.20
N GLY A 331 -11.96 7.52 -4.41
CA GLY A 331 -12.66 6.77 -5.45
C GLY A 331 -12.84 5.29 -5.11
N LEU A 332 -13.09 4.45 -6.12
CA LEU A 332 -13.39 3.03 -5.92
C LEU A 332 -12.18 2.25 -5.37
N PRO A 333 -12.28 1.57 -4.23
CA PRO A 333 -11.14 1.11 -3.42
C PRO A 333 -10.18 0.14 -4.13
N GLY A 334 -8.89 0.37 -3.90
CA GLY A 334 -7.77 -0.43 -4.40
C GLY A 334 -7.57 -1.70 -3.59
N ARG A 335 -6.54 -2.49 -3.90
CA ARG A 335 -6.18 -3.64 -3.07
C ARG A 335 -5.48 -3.13 -1.82
N ALA A 336 -5.60 -3.87 -0.72
CA ALA A 336 -4.89 -3.57 0.52
C ALA A 336 -3.38 -3.40 0.29
N THR A 337 -2.80 -4.29 -0.51
CA THR A 337 -1.36 -4.31 -0.85
C THR A 337 -0.88 -3.09 -1.64
N GLU A 338 -1.80 -2.32 -2.25
CA GLU A 338 -1.45 -1.11 -3.00
C GLU A 338 -1.50 0.10 -2.08
N VAL A 339 -2.56 0.24 -1.29
CA VAL A 339 -2.74 1.43 -0.44
C VAL A 339 -1.77 1.47 0.74
N THR A 340 -1.31 0.32 1.24
CA THR A 340 -0.36 0.29 2.37
C THR A 340 1.07 0.65 1.99
N ILE A 341 1.42 0.64 0.69
CA ILE A 341 2.75 0.95 0.18
C ILE A 341 2.85 2.35 -0.45
N VAL A 342 1.86 3.21 -0.19
CA VAL A 342 1.82 4.60 -0.69
C VAL A 342 3.01 5.39 -0.17
N LYS A 343 3.79 5.97 -1.08
CA LYS A 343 4.94 6.83 -0.79
C LYS A 343 4.56 8.30 -0.85
N TRP A 344 5.06 9.09 0.10
CA TRP A 344 4.83 10.53 0.15
C TRP A 344 5.99 11.34 -0.47
N CYS A 345 7.18 10.75 -0.59
CA CYS A 345 8.34 11.34 -1.26
C CYS A 345 9.05 10.33 -2.17
N ASN A 346 9.80 10.87 -3.12
CA ASN A 346 10.51 10.08 -4.11
C ASN A 346 11.62 9.26 -3.46
N THR A 347 11.80 8.03 -3.93
CA THR A 347 12.93 7.17 -3.56
C THR A 347 13.96 7.17 -4.67
N ARG A 348 15.17 6.66 -4.42
CA ARG A 348 16.18 6.45 -5.47
C ARG A 348 15.72 5.52 -6.60
N LYS A 349 14.71 4.68 -6.37
CA LYS A 349 14.26 3.64 -7.32
C LYS A 349 12.93 3.97 -8.00
N THR A 350 12.05 4.70 -7.32
CA THR A 350 10.67 4.91 -7.74
C THR A 350 10.16 6.27 -7.28
N MET A 351 9.29 6.87 -8.08
CA MET A 351 8.58 8.10 -7.70
C MET A 351 7.61 7.86 -6.54
N ARG A 352 7.24 8.95 -5.89
CA ARG A 352 6.18 8.99 -4.88
C ARG A 352 4.82 8.65 -5.48
N ASN A 353 3.86 8.36 -4.62
CA ASN A 353 2.48 8.09 -5.02
C ASN A 353 1.56 9.27 -4.73
N VAL A 354 1.86 10.10 -3.73
CA VAL A 354 1.03 11.25 -3.33
C VAL A 354 1.47 12.51 -4.08
N PHE A 355 0.52 13.16 -4.73
CA PHE A 355 0.70 14.45 -5.42
C PHE A 355 -0.47 15.38 -5.11
N PHE A 356 -0.27 16.68 -5.26
CA PHE A 356 -1.33 17.69 -5.21
C PHE A 356 -1.58 18.28 -6.59
N TYR A 357 -2.81 18.18 -7.07
CA TYR A 357 -3.21 18.58 -8.41
C TYR A 357 -4.59 19.25 -8.35
N HIS A 358 -4.71 20.47 -8.88
CA HIS A 358 -5.95 21.25 -8.90
C HIS A 358 -6.71 21.27 -7.56
N ARG A 359 -6.04 21.70 -6.46
CA ARG A 359 -6.55 21.77 -5.08
C ARG A 359 -6.81 20.42 -4.38
N ARG A 360 -6.62 19.29 -5.06
CA ARG A 360 -6.90 17.97 -4.52
C ARG A 360 -5.62 17.16 -4.37
N ALA A 361 -5.55 16.35 -3.34
CA ALA A 361 -4.54 15.31 -3.28
C ALA A 361 -4.97 14.15 -4.18
N ILE A 362 -4.04 13.72 -5.03
CA ILE A 362 -4.20 12.56 -5.90
C ILE A 362 -3.18 11.50 -5.51
N ILE A 363 -3.57 10.23 -5.62
CA ILE A 363 -2.69 9.09 -5.39
C ILE A 363 -2.57 8.31 -6.69
N ILE A 364 -1.35 8.25 -7.23
CA ILE A 364 -1.03 7.62 -8.50
C ILE A 364 -0.37 6.26 -8.23
N PHE A 365 -0.92 5.21 -8.83
CA PHE A 365 -0.37 3.86 -8.83
C PHE A 365 0.08 3.49 -10.23
N GLU A 366 1.29 2.94 -10.34
CA GLU A 366 1.78 2.31 -11.55
C GLU A 366 1.62 0.80 -11.41
N TYR A 367 0.81 0.19 -12.27
CA TYR A 367 0.61 -1.25 -12.28
C TYR A 367 1.60 -1.92 -13.23
N LEU A 368 2.51 -2.68 -12.63
CA LEU A 368 3.57 -3.41 -13.35
C LEU A 368 3.22 -4.89 -13.61
N LYS A 369 2.12 -5.41 -13.03
CA LYS A 369 1.80 -6.86 -13.13
C LYS A 369 1.53 -7.34 -14.56
N THR A 370 1.02 -6.47 -15.42
CA THR A 370 0.81 -6.75 -16.84
C THR A 370 2.09 -6.63 -17.66
N ARG A 371 3.17 -6.07 -17.11
CA ARG A 371 4.42 -5.83 -17.86
C ARG A 371 5.09 -7.12 -18.31
N ALA A 372 4.96 -8.21 -17.55
CA ALA A 372 5.53 -9.50 -17.93
C ALA A 372 4.83 -10.11 -19.17
N THR A 373 3.53 -9.86 -19.34
CA THR A 373 2.72 -10.44 -20.43
C THR A 373 2.46 -9.49 -21.59
N THR A 374 2.29 -8.18 -21.33
CA THR A 374 1.94 -7.18 -22.34
C THR A 374 3.02 -6.12 -22.57
N ASN A 375 4.14 -6.17 -21.82
CA ASN A 375 5.20 -5.16 -21.82
C ASN A 375 4.75 -3.70 -21.55
N HIS A 376 3.50 -3.52 -21.10
CA HIS A 376 2.91 -2.22 -20.81
C HIS A 376 2.47 -2.12 -19.35
N SER A 377 2.75 -0.95 -18.76
CA SER A 377 2.35 -0.60 -17.39
C SER A 377 1.26 0.46 -17.49
N PHE A 378 0.15 0.30 -16.78
CA PHE A 378 -0.92 1.31 -16.78
C PHE A 378 -0.98 2.05 -15.45
N TYR A 379 -1.49 3.28 -15.49
CA TYR A 379 -1.65 4.12 -14.31
C TYR A 379 -3.07 4.07 -13.78
N VAL A 380 -3.22 4.12 -12.46
CA VAL A 380 -4.51 4.33 -11.78
C VAL A 380 -4.38 5.54 -10.88
N VAL A 381 -5.29 6.50 -11.04
CA VAL A 381 -5.33 7.69 -10.20
C VAL A 381 -6.54 7.66 -9.29
N ARG A 382 -6.31 8.04 -8.03
CA ARG A 382 -7.32 8.18 -6.98
C ARG A 382 -7.36 9.62 -6.51
N VAL A 383 -8.49 10.28 -6.67
CA VAL A 383 -8.64 11.68 -6.25
C VAL A 383 -9.33 11.73 -4.90
N LEU A 384 -8.72 12.40 -3.92
CA LEU A 384 -9.28 12.56 -2.58
C LEU A 384 -10.31 13.72 -2.54
N PRO A 385 -11.34 13.62 -1.68
CA PRO A 385 -12.22 14.76 -1.39
C PRO A 385 -11.43 15.87 -0.69
N LEU A 386 -11.97 17.09 -0.66
CA LEU A 386 -11.22 18.23 -0.12
C LEU A 386 -10.94 18.06 1.37
N VAL A 387 -11.90 17.53 2.13
CA VAL A 387 -11.75 17.20 3.56
C VAL A 387 -10.54 16.28 3.83
N VAL A 388 -10.42 15.18 3.10
CA VAL A 388 -9.31 14.23 3.30
C VAL A 388 -8.01 14.78 2.70
N THR A 389 -8.09 15.55 1.60
CA THR A 389 -6.94 16.27 1.04
C THR A 389 -6.30 17.18 2.09
N GLN A 390 -7.12 17.96 2.79
CA GLN A 390 -6.63 18.82 3.86
C GLN A 390 -5.99 17.99 4.96
N MET A 391 -6.67 16.96 5.48
CA MET A 391 -6.10 16.10 6.53
C MET A 391 -4.74 15.51 6.16
N LEU A 392 -4.61 14.99 4.94
CA LEU A 392 -3.36 14.45 4.42
C LEU A 392 -2.29 15.55 4.31
N PHE A 393 -2.65 16.72 3.78
CA PHE A 393 -1.77 17.87 3.71
C PHE A 393 -1.27 18.29 5.10
N GLN A 394 -2.15 18.41 6.10
CA GLN A 394 -1.75 18.83 7.44
C GLN A 394 -0.84 17.80 8.11
N TYR A 395 -1.15 16.51 7.93
CA TYR A 395 -0.33 15.42 8.43
C TYR A 395 1.09 15.47 7.83
N LEU A 396 1.20 15.59 6.50
CA LEU A 396 2.49 15.63 5.80
C LEU A 396 3.30 16.89 6.13
N THR A 397 2.64 18.03 6.30
CA THR A 397 3.29 19.35 6.42
C THR A 397 3.74 19.67 7.84
N TRP A 398 3.00 19.22 8.86
CA TRP A 398 3.28 19.59 10.26
C TRP A 398 3.59 18.38 11.14
N ILE A 399 2.69 17.39 11.17
CA ILE A 399 2.77 16.31 12.16
C ILE A 399 3.92 15.37 11.85
N ARG A 400 4.00 14.86 10.61
CA ARG A 400 5.04 13.93 10.20
C ARG A 400 6.46 14.49 10.40
N PRO A 401 6.83 15.67 9.85
CA PRO A 401 8.15 16.25 10.08
C PRO A 401 8.42 16.59 11.55
N PHE A 402 7.40 16.96 12.32
CA PHE A 402 7.54 17.14 13.77
C PHE A 402 7.85 15.81 14.48
N CYS A 403 7.19 14.72 14.14
CA CYS A 403 7.50 13.39 14.67
C CYS A 403 8.95 12.99 14.33
N ASP A 404 9.39 13.19 13.09
CA ASP A 404 10.76 12.88 12.66
C ASP A 404 11.78 13.69 13.50
N ALA A 405 11.54 14.99 13.69
CA ALA A 405 12.37 15.85 14.52
C ALA A 405 12.39 15.40 16.00
N LEU A 406 11.23 15.05 16.56
CA LEU A 406 11.09 14.60 17.95
C LEU A 406 11.81 13.26 18.18
N THR A 407 11.69 12.31 17.26
CA THR A 407 12.41 11.02 17.32
C THR A 407 13.92 11.23 17.33
N HIS A 408 14.44 12.14 16.49
CA HIS A 408 15.86 12.48 16.47
C HIS A 408 16.33 13.13 17.78
N GLN A 409 15.55 14.07 18.33
CA GLN A 409 15.87 14.73 19.60
C GLN A 409 15.86 13.78 20.80
N LEU A 410 14.97 12.79 20.82
CA LEU A 410 14.89 11.80 21.89
C LEU A 410 15.89 10.65 21.75
N GLN A 411 16.69 10.63 20.67
CA GLN A 411 17.65 9.55 20.37
C GLN A 411 17.01 8.16 20.38
N LEU A 412 15.72 8.06 20.00
CA LEU A 412 14.95 6.82 20.00
C LEU A 412 15.34 5.95 18.79
N GLY A 413 16.55 5.39 18.86
CA GLY A 413 17.13 4.53 17.83
C GLY A 413 17.54 5.30 16.56
N GLN A 414 18.60 4.84 15.91
CA GLN A 414 18.95 5.30 14.58
C GLN A 414 17.90 4.74 13.60
N THR A 415 16.87 5.52 13.28
CA THR A 415 16.09 5.29 12.04
C THR A 415 17.01 5.69 10.88
N THR A 416 17.89 4.77 10.48
CA THR A 416 18.91 4.97 9.44
C THR A 416 18.32 5.16 8.03
N LEU A 417 17.00 5.04 7.88
CA LEU A 417 16.29 5.21 6.61
C LEU A 417 15.15 6.21 6.81
N GLN A 418 15.21 7.35 6.10
CA GLN A 418 14.03 8.19 5.90
C GLN A 418 12.88 7.31 5.43
N ASN A 419 11.83 7.19 6.23
CA ASN A 419 10.72 6.33 5.87
C ASN A 419 9.88 7.00 4.78
N HIS A 420 10.11 6.61 3.52
CA HIS A 420 9.45 7.22 2.36
C HIS A 420 7.97 6.83 2.24
N TYR A 421 7.51 5.87 3.05
CA TYR A 421 6.14 5.38 3.06
C TYR A 421 5.27 6.16 4.05
N LEU A 422 3.99 6.30 3.70
CA LEU A 422 3.02 7.04 4.51
C LEU A 422 2.54 6.23 5.73
N PHE A 423 2.45 4.90 5.61
CA PHE A 423 1.80 4.02 6.58
C PHE A 423 2.74 2.94 7.10
N THR A 424 3.44 3.28 8.17
CA THR A 424 4.41 2.39 8.83
C THR A 424 4.26 2.41 10.35
N SER A 425 4.66 1.37 11.06
CA SER A 425 4.80 1.39 12.52
C SER A 425 6.28 1.22 12.82
N GLY A 426 6.96 2.31 13.19
CA GLY A 426 8.42 2.39 13.10
C GLY A 426 8.88 2.17 11.66
N ASP A 427 9.73 1.15 11.45
CA ASP A 427 10.26 0.79 10.13
C ASP A 427 9.42 -0.26 9.39
N GLN A 428 8.36 -0.81 10.01
CA GLN A 428 7.53 -1.84 9.40
C GLN A 428 6.35 -1.26 8.65
N LEU A 429 6.12 -1.71 7.41
CA LEU A 429 4.95 -1.32 6.63
C LEU A 429 3.66 -1.88 7.24
N TYR A 430 2.58 -1.12 7.11
CA TYR A 430 1.26 -1.66 7.43
C TYR A 430 0.92 -2.84 6.52
N THR A 431 0.25 -3.82 7.12
CA THR A 431 -0.18 -5.03 6.41
C THR A 431 -1.65 -4.95 6.04
N SER A 432 -2.08 -5.85 5.15
CA SER A 432 -3.49 -5.99 4.79
C SER A 432 -4.36 -6.34 6.00
N GLN A 433 -3.78 -7.02 6.99
CA GLN A 433 -4.43 -7.37 8.25
C GLN A 433 -4.66 -6.13 9.12
N THR A 434 -3.70 -5.20 9.18
CA THR A 434 -3.86 -3.93 9.92
C THR A 434 -5.06 -3.16 9.41
N LEU A 435 -5.15 -2.96 8.09
CA LEU A 435 -6.27 -2.25 7.47
C LEU A 435 -7.60 -3.02 7.61
N SER A 436 -7.57 -4.36 7.48
CA SER A 436 -8.79 -5.16 7.65
C SER A 436 -9.34 -5.08 9.07
N LYS A 437 -8.48 -5.07 10.10
CA LYS A 437 -8.90 -4.92 11.49
C LYS A 437 -9.57 -3.57 11.75
N THR A 438 -9.01 -2.48 11.23
CA THR A 438 -9.56 -1.13 11.43
C THR A 438 -10.88 -0.96 10.69
N ILE A 439 -10.99 -1.44 9.45
CA ILE A 439 -12.27 -1.43 8.71
C ILE A 439 -13.33 -2.25 9.43
N SER A 440 -12.98 -3.45 9.92
CA SER A 440 -13.91 -4.31 10.66
C SER A 440 -14.42 -3.67 11.95
N GLN A 441 -13.58 -2.90 12.63
CA GLN A 441 -13.99 -2.16 13.82
C GLN A 441 -14.94 -1.01 13.47
N LEU A 442 -14.61 -0.23 12.44
CA LEU A 442 -15.45 0.88 11.96
C LEU A 442 -16.80 0.39 11.45
N SER A 443 -16.82 -0.68 10.67
CA SER A 443 -18.05 -1.24 10.11
C SER A 443 -18.97 -1.78 11.20
N ARG A 444 -18.41 -2.47 12.21
CA ARG A 444 -19.16 -2.95 13.38
C ARG A 444 -19.78 -1.78 14.15
N ASN A 445 -19.01 -0.73 14.42
CA ASN A 445 -19.49 0.44 15.15
C ASN A 445 -20.61 1.17 14.40
N ALA A 446 -20.54 1.20 13.07
CA ALA A 446 -21.57 1.80 12.21
C ALA A 446 -22.75 0.85 11.90
N LYS A 447 -22.74 -0.38 12.42
CA LYS A 447 -23.72 -1.44 12.13
C LYS A 447 -23.83 -1.76 10.63
N ALA A 448 -22.72 -1.65 9.90
CA ALA A 448 -22.59 -1.92 8.47
C ALA A 448 -22.13 -3.37 8.18
N GLY A 449 -22.41 -4.30 9.09
CA GLY A 449 -21.85 -5.65 9.07
C GLY A 449 -20.35 -5.71 9.38
N LEU A 450 -19.78 -6.92 9.46
CA LEU A 450 -18.35 -7.14 9.66
C LEU A 450 -17.58 -7.11 8.33
N LEU A 451 -17.08 -5.93 7.96
CA LEU A 451 -16.36 -5.74 6.71
C LEU A 451 -14.84 -5.86 6.91
N THR A 452 -14.20 -6.66 6.08
CA THR A 452 -12.74 -6.69 5.88
C THR A 452 -12.38 -5.80 4.69
N VAL A 453 -11.09 -5.60 4.38
CA VAL A 453 -10.72 -4.84 3.16
C VAL A 453 -11.31 -5.49 1.90
N ALA A 454 -11.29 -6.82 1.81
CA ALA A 454 -11.78 -7.52 0.63
C ALA A 454 -13.30 -7.36 0.48
N THR A 455 -14.06 -7.55 1.55
CA THR A 455 -15.52 -7.43 1.50
C THR A 455 -15.99 -5.98 1.39
N TYR A 456 -15.27 -5.03 1.99
CA TYR A 456 -15.49 -3.60 1.76
C TYR A 456 -15.30 -3.22 0.30
N ARG A 457 -14.22 -3.70 -0.34
CA ARG A 457 -13.98 -3.45 -1.77
C ARG A 457 -15.10 -4.00 -2.63
N GLN A 458 -15.54 -5.23 -2.38
CA GLN A 458 -16.67 -5.82 -3.09
C GLN A 458 -17.97 -5.02 -2.87
N ALA A 459 -18.20 -4.54 -1.65
CA ALA A 459 -19.32 -3.66 -1.33
C ALA A 459 -19.29 -2.38 -2.14
N ALA A 460 -18.17 -1.65 -2.09
CA ALA A 460 -18.02 -0.39 -2.80
C ALA A 460 -18.19 -0.55 -4.32
N ILE A 461 -17.64 -1.62 -4.91
CA ILE A 461 -17.81 -1.90 -6.35
C ILE A 461 -19.28 -2.22 -6.68
N SER A 462 -19.94 -3.07 -5.88
CA SER A 462 -21.35 -3.41 -6.08
C SER A 462 -22.25 -2.17 -5.97
N ILE A 463 -22.00 -1.35 -4.96
CA ILE A 463 -22.70 -0.08 -4.72
C ILE A 463 -22.51 0.85 -5.91
N ALA A 464 -21.27 1.07 -6.35
CA ALA A 464 -20.98 1.96 -7.46
C ALA A 464 -21.68 1.51 -8.76
N LYS A 465 -21.63 0.21 -9.06
CA LYS A 465 -22.34 -0.38 -10.20
C LYS A 465 -23.86 -0.15 -10.14
N THR A 466 -24.43 -0.09 -8.94
CA THR A 466 -25.88 -0.03 -8.74
C THR A 466 -26.41 1.41 -8.65
N HIS A 467 -25.65 2.31 -8.02
CA HIS A 467 -26.12 3.65 -7.67
C HIS A 467 -25.41 4.79 -8.41
N ILE A 468 -24.40 4.51 -9.25
CA ILE A 468 -23.67 5.54 -10.00
C ILE A 468 -23.83 5.27 -11.51
N PRO A 469 -24.88 5.82 -12.14
CA PRO A 469 -25.18 5.59 -13.55
C PRO A 469 -24.16 6.20 -14.51
N SER A 470 -23.38 7.18 -14.05
CA SER A 470 -22.39 7.90 -14.85
C SER A 470 -21.12 7.10 -15.13
N ILE A 471 -20.90 5.98 -14.43
CA ILE A 471 -19.77 5.08 -14.71
C ILE A 471 -20.08 4.31 -16.00
N PRO A 472 -19.30 4.51 -17.08
CA PRO A 472 -19.61 3.91 -18.38
C PRO A 472 -19.53 2.38 -18.33
N ALA A 473 -20.41 1.72 -19.09
CA ALA A 473 -20.49 0.26 -19.15
C ALA A 473 -19.25 -0.41 -19.78
N SER A 474 -18.51 0.34 -20.61
CA SER A 474 -17.22 -0.06 -21.17
C SER A 474 -16.23 1.10 -21.07
N PHE A 475 -14.98 0.77 -20.78
CA PHE A 475 -13.89 1.72 -20.66
C PHE A 475 -12.64 1.13 -21.30
N ASN A 476 -12.08 1.81 -22.30
CA ASN A 476 -10.84 1.38 -22.93
C ASN A 476 -9.68 2.22 -22.38
N LEU A 477 -8.74 1.60 -21.67
CA LEU A 477 -7.58 2.29 -21.09
C LEU A 477 -6.68 2.95 -22.16
N ASN A 478 -6.59 2.36 -23.35
CA ASN A 478 -5.84 2.91 -24.47
C ASN A 478 -6.61 4.01 -25.21
N HIS A 479 -7.95 4.00 -25.05
CA HIS A 479 -8.86 4.98 -25.61
C HIS A 479 -9.82 5.52 -24.53
N PRO A 480 -9.29 6.30 -23.56
CA PRO A 480 -10.05 6.68 -22.38
C PRO A 480 -11.40 7.35 -22.71
N ILE A 481 -11.49 8.06 -23.84
CA ILE A 481 -12.69 8.78 -24.26
C ILE A 481 -13.43 7.99 -25.35
N ASN A 482 -14.75 7.83 -25.19
CA ASN A 482 -15.68 7.65 -26.31
C ASN A 482 -15.51 8.85 -27.25
N GLU A 483 -14.74 8.66 -28.33
CA GLU A 483 -14.66 9.47 -29.54
C GLU A 483 -15.16 10.92 -29.39
N ASN A 484 -14.29 11.82 -28.92
CA ASN A 484 -14.55 13.25 -29.10
C ASN A 484 -14.23 13.58 -30.56
N ASP A 485 -15.25 14.00 -31.32
CA ASP A 485 -15.14 14.53 -32.68
C ASP A 485 -13.95 15.50 -32.85
N THR A 486 -13.55 16.19 -31.78
CA THR A 486 -12.36 17.05 -31.73
C THR A 486 -11.04 16.35 -32.02
N TYR A 487 -10.76 15.19 -31.41
CA TYR A 487 -9.51 14.47 -31.63
C TYR A 487 -9.49 13.80 -33.01
N LEU A 488 -10.65 13.32 -33.45
CA LEU A 488 -10.82 12.83 -34.81
C LEU A 488 -10.64 13.96 -35.84
N CYS A 489 -11.15 15.16 -35.55
CA CYS A 489 -10.99 16.35 -36.38
C CYS A 489 -9.51 16.78 -36.46
N ILE A 490 -8.82 16.87 -35.31
CA ILE A 490 -7.38 17.18 -35.26
C ILE A 490 -6.56 16.11 -35.99
N ALA A 491 -6.85 14.83 -35.75
CA ALA A 491 -6.17 13.71 -36.42
C ALA A 491 -6.39 13.76 -37.94
N ARG A 492 -7.64 13.96 -38.40
CA ARG A 492 -7.97 14.13 -39.82
C ARG A 492 -7.32 15.37 -40.44
N GLN A 493 -7.25 16.49 -39.71
CA GLN A 493 -6.63 17.72 -40.18
C GLN A 493 -5.10 17.63 -40.25
N THR A 494 -4.49 16.83 -39.37
CA THR A 494 -3.04 16.59 -39.33
C THR A 494 -2.60 15.40 -40.18
N GLY A 495 -3.54 14.68 -40.81
CA GLY A 495 -3.24 13.50 -41.64
C GLY A 495 -2.74 12.30 -40.83
N HIS A 496 -2.97 12.28 -39.52
CA HIS A 496 -2.52 11.22 -38.62
C HIS A 496 -3.68 10.32 -38.17
N SER A 497 -3.36 9.08 -37.80
CA SER A 497 -4.29 8.29 -37.02
C SER A 497 -4.41 8.89 -35.61
N ILE A 498 -5.54 8.69 -34.93
CA ILE A 498 -5.72 9.11 -33.52
C ILE A 498 -4.62 8.50 -32.63
N GLN A 499 -4.16 7.30 -32.97
CA GLN A 499 -3.11 6.60 -32.24
C GLN A 499 -1.76 7.29 -32.39
N THR A 500 -1.37 7.67 -33.62
CA THR A 500 -0.14 8.42 -33.92
C THR A 500 -0.15 9.81 -33.29
N LEU A 501 -1.30 10.50 -33.31
CA LEU A 501 -1.45 11.79 -32.66
C LEU A 501 -1.19 11.68 -31.14
N ARG A 502 -1.71 10.64 -30.48
CA ARG A 502 -1.54 10.43 -29.02
C ARG A 502 -0.16 9.89 -28.63
N SER A 503 0.51 9.13 -29.48
CA SER A 503 1.83 8.57 -29.17
C SER A 503 2.95 9.58 -29.34
N ASP A 504 2.87 10.41 -30.41
CA ASP A 504 4.04 11.16 -30.90
C ASP A 504 3.89 12.68 -30.71
N TYR A 505 2.67 13.23 -30.71
CA TYR A 505 2.45 14.69 -30.71
C TYR A 505 1.59 15.22 -29.55
N GLY A 506 0.69 14.40 -28.99
CA GLY A 506 -0.32 14.79 -28.00
C GLY A 506 0.05 14.54 -26.55
N ARG A 507 1.34 14.27 -26.24
CA ARG A 507 1.79 14.06 -24.86
C ARG A 507 2.22 15.38 -24.23
N ASP A 508 1.51 15.76 -23.18
CA ASP A 508 1.91 16.89 -22.36
C ASP A 508 3.08 16.49 -21.46
N ARG A 509 4.19 17.24 -21.55
CA ARG A 509 5.40 17.01 -20.75
C ARG A 509 5.18 17.24 -19.26
N ALA A 510 4.12 17.94 -18.86
CA ALA A 510 3.77 18.15 -17.45
C ALA A 510 3.20 16.90 -16.78
N TYR A 511 2.98 15.80 -17.52
CA TYR A 511 2.36 14.58 -17.02
C TYR A 511 3.24 13.34 -17.24
N PRO A 512 3.14 12.30 -16.38
CA PRO A 512 3.87 11.06 -16.57
C PRO A 512 3.49 10.38 -17.90
N CYS A 513 4.47 9.79 -18.59
CA CYS A 513 4.39 9.13 -19.90
C CYS A 513 2.97 8.84 -20.46
N GLN A 514 2.27 7.83 -19.91
CA GLN A 514 0.95 7.39 -20.40
C GLN A 514 -0.23 8.00 -19.61
N LEU A 515 0.02 8.67 -18.48
CA LEU A 515 -1.00 9.32 -17.67
C LEU A 515 -1.28 10.73 -18.20
N GLN A 516 -1.96 10.82 -19.33
CA GLN A 516 -2.27 12.10 -19.97
C GLN A 516 -3.50 12.79 -19.32
N PRO A 517 -3.69 14.11 -19.54
CA PRO A 517 -4.75 14.90 -18.90
C PRO A 517 -6.16 14.32 -19.06
N GLU A 518 -6.45 13.66 -20.17
CA GLU A 518 -7.73 13.04 -20.46
C GLU A 518 -8.04 11.89 -19.50
N LEU A 519 -7.06 10.99 -19.34
CA LEU A 519 -7.18 9.85 -18.43
C LEU A 519 -7.26 10.34 -16.98
N MET A 520 -6.47 11.37 -16.63
CA MET A 520 -6.54 12.03 -15.33
C MET A 520 -7.95 12.59 -15.05
N SER A 521 -8.53 13.31 -16.02
CA SER A 521 -9.86 13.93 -15.91
C SER A 521 -10.97 12.90 -15.68
N GLN A 522 -10.82 11.69 -16.22
CA GLN A 522 -11.80 10.62 -16.07
C GLN A 522 -11.71 9.92 -14.71
N TYR A 523 -10.50 9.70 -14.21
CA TYR A 523 -10.31 9.26 -12.84
C TYR A 523 -10.84 10.29 -11.85
N GLU A 524 -10.65 11.58 -12.13
CA GLU A 524 -11.23 12.65 -11.34
C GLU A 524 -12.77 12.61 -11.37
N ARG A 525 -13.39 12.46 -12.55
CA ARG A 525 -14.86 12.36 -12.68
C ARG A 525 -15.41 11.17 -11.89
N THR A 526 -14.83 9.99 -12.07
CA THR A 526 -15.23 8.77 -11.35
C THR A 526 -15.08 8.94 -9.84
N SER A 527 -14.01 9.59 -9.38
CA SER A 527 -13.80 9.87 -7.95
C SER A 527 -14.82 10.87 -7.42
N LYS A 528 -15.14 11.92 -8.18
CA LYS A 528 -16.17 12.92 -7.82
C LYS A 528 -17.56 12.31 -7.71
N ASP A 529 -17.94 11.45 -8.65
CA ASP A 529 -19.23 10.75 -8.61
C ASP A 529 -19.33 9.86 -7.36
N TRP A 530 -18.22 9.19 -7.00
CA TRP A 530 -18.12 8.44 -5.73
C TRP A 530 -18.24 9.36 -4.50
N HIS A 531 -17.59 10.53 -4.49
CA HIS A 531 -17.70 11.51 -3.39
C HIS A 531 -19.13 12.04 -3.23
N GLN A 532 -19.82 12.30 -4.34
CA GLN A 532 -21.21 12.76 -4.37
C GLN A 532 -22.13 11.68 -3.81
N TRP A 533 -21.96 10.42 -4.23
CA TRP A 533 -22.74 9.30 -3.69
C TRP A 533 -22.50 9.11 -2.18
N LEU A 534 -21.26 9.26 -1.72
CA LEU A 534 -20.91 9.28 -0.29
C LEU A 534 -21.40 10.53 0.45
N ARG A 535 -21.99 11.52 -0.24
CA ARG A 535 -22.49 12.80 0.29
C ARG A 535 -21.43 13.60 1.07
N LEU A 536 -20.16 13.51 0.65
CA LEU A 536 -19.05 14.21 1.30
C LEU A 536 -19.07 15.73 1.05
N GLU A 537 -19.90 16.20 0.12
CA GLU A 537 -20.03 17.62 -0.19
C GLU A 537 -20.40 18.49 1.00
N LYS A 538 -21.20 17.97 1.94
CA LYS A 538 -21.57 18.73 3.15
C LYS A 538 -20.33 19.02 4.00
N LEU A 539 -19.48 18.01 4.20
CA LEU A 539 -18.21 18.14 4.92
C LEU A 539 -17.26 19.09 4.18
N ASP A 540 -17.19 18.99 2.85
CA ASP A 540 -16.39 19.89 2.03
C ASP A 540 -16.88 21.36 2.12
N ARG A 541 -18.20 21.59 2.15
CA ARG A 541 -18.80 22.94 2.32
C ARG A 541 -18.51 23.54 3.69
N GLU A 542 -18.74 22.77 4.77
CA GLU A 542 -18.44 23.22 6.14
C GLU A 542 -16.97 23.64 6.28
N LEU A 543 -16.05 22.89 5.66
CA LEU A 543 -14.63 23.27 5.65
C LEU A 543 -14.33 24.52 4.84
N GLN A 544 -14.98 24.70 3.69
CA GLN A 544 -14.79 25.91 2.89
C GLN A 544 -15.23 27.15 3.66
N ASP A 545 -16.33 27.08 4.41
CA ASP A 545 -16.83 28.19 5.22
C ASP A 545 -15.89 28.51 6.39
N ILE A 546 -15.33 27.49 7.04
CA ILE A 546 -14.29 27.65 8.07
C ILE A 546 -13.03 28.31 7.47
N THR A 547 -12.60 27.86 6.29
CA THR A 547 -11.39 28.38 5.62
C THR A 547 -11.56 29.84 5.22
N LYS A 548 -12.72 30.21 4.63
CA LYS A 548 -13.06 31.59 4.29
C LYS A 548 -13.09 32.47 5.54
N SER A 549 -13.75 32.02 6.60
CA SER A 549 -13.82 32.75 7.88
C SER A 549 -12.43 32.99 8.48
N ARG A 550 -11.51 32.03 8.35
CA ARG A 550 -10.12 32.18 8.78
C ARG A 550 -9.34 33.18 7.93
N LYS A 551 -9.42 33.09 6.59
CA LYS A 551 -8.77 34.06 5.68
C LYS A 551 -9.19 35.50 6.03
N VAL A 552 -10.48 35.74 6.24
CA VAL A 552 -11.02 37.06 6.64
C VAL A 552 -10.43 37.52 7.98
N LYS A 553 -10.39 36.65 9.01
CA LYS A 553 -9.80 37.00 10.31
C LYS A 553 -8.30 37.35 10.17
N THR A 554 -7.55 36.57 9.40
CA THR A 554 -6.11 36.81 9.18
C THR A 554 -5.86 38.11 8.43
N GLU A 555 -6.65 38.44 7.40
CA GLU A 555 -6.56 39.72 6.68
C GLU A 555 -6.91 40.92 7.56
N VAL A 556 -7.96 40.80 8.39
CA VAL A 556 -8.34 41.85 9.36
C VAL A 556 -7.23 42.08 10.37
N GLU A 557 -6.60 41.02 10.88
CA GLU A 557 -5.49 41.13 11.83
C GLU A 557 -4.22 41.72 11.21
N MET A 558 -3.91 41.36 9.95
CA MET A 558 -2.81 41.97 9.19
C MET A 558 -3.06 43.46 8.91
N LYS A 559 -4.29 43.85 8.54
CA LYS A 559 -4.66 45.26 8.37
C LYS A 559 -4.56 46.04 9.69
N ARG A 560 -4.96 45.43 10.81
CA ARG A 560 -4.84 46.04 12.14
C ARG A 560 -3.37 46.24 12.55
N LYS A 561 -2.50 45.26 12.27
CA LYS A 561 -1.04 45.39 12.52
C LYS A 561 -0.37 46.45 11.63
N ARG A 562 -0.80 46.59 10.37
CA ARG A 562 -0.34 47.69 9.49
C ARG A 562 -0.82 49.05 9.98
N ALA A 563 -2.08 49.18 10.38
CA ALA A 563 -2.61 50.44 10.92
C ALA A 563 -1.91 50.88 12.23
N VAL A 564 -1.47 49.93 13.07
CA VAL A 564 -0.68 50.22 14.28
C VAL A 564 0.77 50.59 13.95
N SER A 565 1.34 50.06 12.86
CA SER A 565 2.65 50.45 12.33
C SER A 565 2.63 51.85 11.70
N ASP A 566 1.54 52.23 11.06
CA ASP A 566 1.38 53.52 10.38
C ASP A 566 0.95 54.67 11.33
N SER A 567 0.66 54.37 12.61
CA SER A 567 0.22 55.35 13.62
C SER A 567 1.28 55.69 14.67
N GLN A 568 2.54 55.27 14.49
CA GLN A 568 3.65 55.84 15.27
C GLN A 568 4.08 57.18 14.64
N PRO A 569 4.14 58.29 15.40
CA PRO A 569 4.59 59.56 14.85
C PRO A 569 6.09 59.51 14.54
N ILE A 570 6.45 59.92 13.33
CA ILE A 570 7.84 60.19 12.94
C ILE A 570 8.27 61.47 13.66
N GLU A 571 8.96 61.35 14.80
CA GLU A 571 9.72 62.48 15.35
C GLU A 571 10.88 62.80 14.42
N THR A 572 10.85 64.02 13.88
CA THR A 572 11.85 64.55 12.97
C THR A 572 13.10 64.94 13.76
N ILE A 573 14.13 64.11 13.74
CA ILE A 573 15.44 64.45 14.32
C ILE A 573 16.21 65.29 13.29
N VAL A 574 16.27 66.60 13.54
CA VAL A 574 17.15 67.55 12.85
C VAL A 574 18.60 67.27 13.24
N ALA A 575 19.45 67.06 12.24
CA ALA A 575 20.88 66.84 12.39
C ALA A 575 21.60 68.08 13.00
N LYS A 576 22.35 67.87 14.07
CA LYS A 576 23.44 68.76 14.50
C LYS A 576 24.72 67.94 14.73
N GLN A 577 25.81 68.41 14.13
CA GLN A 577 27.17 67.87 14.19
C GLN A 577 27.73 67.84 15.63
N PRO A 578 28.68 66.92 15.95
CA PRO A 578 29.22 66.78 17.30
C PRO A 578 30.44 67.67 17.55
N CYS A 579 30.48 68.30 18.72
CA CYS A 579 31.68 68.85 19.34
C CYS A 579 32.24 67.89 20.40
N VAL A 580 33.56 67.94 20.54
CA VAL A 580 34.46 66.98 21.19
C VAL A 580 34.73 67.31 22.67
N HIS A 581 34.86 66.25 23.50
CA HIS A 581 35.47 66.15 24.86
C HIS A 581 34.77 66.88 26.02
N LYS A 582 34.65 66.37 27.26
CA LYS A 582 35.51 65.52 28.15
C LYS A 582 34.66 65.08 29.38
N GLY A 583 34.95 63.92 30.00
CA GLY A 583 34.78 63.73 31.46
C GLY A 583 33.70 62.76 32.01
N GLN A 584 34.13 61.51 32.27
CA GLN A 584 33.84 60.58 33.39
C GLN A 584 32.45 60.46 34.11
N ALA A 585 31.93 59.23 34.03
CA ALA A 585 31.34 58.32 35.06
C ALA A 585 30.06 58.70 35.84
N THR A 586 28.98 57.90 35.68
CA THR A 586 28.53 56.79 36.57
C THR A 586 27.16 56.19 36.16
N ASP A 587 27.08 54.85 36.13
CA ASP A 587 25.98 53.88 36.35
C ASP A 587 24.60 53.88 35.63
N SER A 588 24.12 52.63 35.44
CA SER A 588 22.79 52.10 35.01
C SER A 588 22.44 52.20 33.50
N GLU A 589 21.92 51.19 32.79
CA GLU A 589 21.11 50.01 33.15
C GLU A 589 21.22 48.95 32.01
N GLN A 590 21.54 47.69 32.34
CA GLN A 590 21.66 46.59 31.36
C GLN A 590 20.31 45.88 31.18
N VAL A 591 19.82 45.80 29.94
CA VAL A 591 18.71 44.91 29.54
C VAL A 591 19.21 43.46 29.62
N LEU A 592 18.77 42.73 30.65
CA LEU A 592 19.08 41.32 30.83
C LEU A 592 18.34 40.47 29.79
N VAL A 593 19.07 39.96 28.80
CA VAL A 593 18.60 38.83 27.97
C VAL A 593 18.72 37.55 28.83
N PRO A 594 17.64 36.78 29.00
CA PRO A 594 17.71 35.58 29.84
C PRO A 594 18.74 34.59 29.33
N ARG A 595 19.59 34.06 30.23
CA ARG A 595 20.72 33.15 29.94
C ARG A 595 20.31 31.93 29.08
N HIS A 596 19.08 31.43 29.24
CA HIS A 596 18.53 30.32 28.45
C HIS A 596 18.29 30.65 26.96
N VAL A 597 18.12 31.93 26.60
CA VAL A 597 18.00 32.37 25.20
C VAL A 597 19.37 32.43 24.53
N LEU A 598 20.42 32.82 25.26
CA LEU A 598 21.81 32.77 24.78
C LEU A 598 22.27 31.32 24.59
N ASP A 599 21.95 30.43 25.53
CA ASP A 599 22.32 29.01 25.45
C ASP A 599 21.60 28.32 24.26
N ALA A 600 20.36 28.70 23.96
CA ALA A 600 19.62 28.17 22.80
C ALA A 600 20.18 28.66 21.46
N LEU A 601 20.67 29.90 21.38
CA LEU A 601 21.31 30.45 20.17
C LEU A 601 22.70 29.86 19.92
N LEU A 602 23.44 29.53 20.98
CA LEU A 602 24.74 28.87 20.90
C LEU A 602 24.63 27.42 20.38
N VAL A 603 23.61 26.67 20.81
CA VAL A 603 23.35 25.30 20.31
C VAL A 603 22.94 25.31 18.83
N VAL A 604 22.22 26.34 18.38
CA VAL A 604 21.88 26.52 16.95
C VAL A 604 23.13 26.88 16.13
N ALA A 605 24.04 27.69 16.67
CA ALA A 605 25.29 28.05 15.99
C ALA A 605 26.28 26.87 15.86
N GLU A 606 26.33 25.95 16.83
CA GLU A 606 27.14 24.73 16.73
C GLU A 606 26.58 23.73 15.72
N TYR A 607 25.25 23.64 15.57
CA TYR A 607 24.59 22.79 14.57
C TYR A 607 24.99 23.13 13.13
N PHE A 608 25.25 24.42 12.82
CA PHE A 608 25.70 24.86 11.49
C PHE A 608 27.21 24.71 11.26
N LYS A 609 28.04 24.55 12.30
CA LYS A 609 29.48 24.26 12.16
C LYS A 609 29.78 22.79 11.86
N GLY A 610 28.90 21.87 12.26
CA GLY A 610 29.07 20.42 12.04
C GLY A 610 28.67 19.90 10.64
N ALA A 611 27.96 20.69 9.84
CA ALA A 611 27.42 20.25 8.55
C ALA A 611 28.33 20.55 7.33
N ASN A 612 29.51 21.13 7.54
CA ASN A 612 30.37 21.63 6.44
C ASN A 612 31.77 20.99 6.36
N VAL A 613 31.95 19.76 6.88
CA VAL A 613 33.19 19.00 6.70
C VAL A 613 32.87 17.60 6.21
N GLN A 614 32.82 17.44 4.87
CA GLN A 614 33.31 16.30 4.09
C GLN A 614 32.98 16.54 2.61
N THR A 615 33.72 17.48 2.03
CA THR A 615 34.04 17.49 0.60
C THR A 615 35.56 17.59 0.54
N GLU A 616 36.24 16.47 0.33
CA GLU A 616 37.54 16.35 -0.35
C GLU A 616 38.03 14.89 -0.32
N ALA A 617 38.56 14.46 -1.49
CA ALA A 617 39.09 13.16 -1.92
C ALA A 617 38.07 12.05 -2.28
#